data_AF-Q4Q8T9-F1
#
_entry.id   AF-Q4Q8T9-F1
#
_cell.length_a   1.000
_cell.length_b   1.000
_cell.length_c   1.000
_cell.angle_alpha   90.00
_cell.angle_beta   90.00
_cell.angle_gamma   90.00
#
_symmetry.space_group_name_H-M   'P 1'
#
loop_
_entity.id
_entity.type
_entity.pdbx_description
1 polymer ?
#
loop_
_entity_poly.entity_id
_entity_poly.type
_entity_poly.pdbx_seq_one_letter_code
_entity_poly.pdbx_strand_id
1 'polypeptide(L)'
;MEAVQIAKSILAADGQPFVILSFAQGFAPVTPETPVPVARRSYMRLAGVIHPDRLQGSFDRATEAFQCLVRAFECFADPKARKRAAAAAQKKSKVESRVPTAADGRKAKAAPPSSTISRPSASQLMRQANSKAGAAPAVRKRRATAEGERESGSESEAEDDDASEASAADEKAWEALAATNTEPEVSTNRTPIGQPRLGGLHQPTTVGCPKCRSLWEPDSRPQYSLFMGHWGKKVHCQLCLFQFGCATALHGCPHCSAPFDYDASMYDTVQTCQRCKRQFGFPYYPVSQHLIDQIALEEWRERMERQKTSEREARARARHGGGGSDEATATEEKMELLVGTCIMEEECPLCHKRVKSKHRAHVEECMATPPGELVTSTGRAARKSTRAAPPADKVAKAPASRAAKTTPKTKPKTATPGATKKSAVPRAPRAKASPSATAKGKKTSAPRKRKRQRSDSDFSEGEDSLSGSEEDAISSESSFSDSDYDDSD
;
A
#
# COMPACT_ATOMS: atom_id res chain seq x y z
N MET A 1 24.91 14.27 2.26
CA MET A 1 25.90 13.43 2.97
C MET A 1 25.95 12.06 2.32
N GLU A 2 27.15 11.48 2.23
CA GLU A 2 27.39 10.13 1.70
C GLU A 2 26.74 9.08 2.62
N ALA A 3 26.15 8.01 2.06
CA ALA A 3 25.39 7.02 2.83
C ALA A 3 26.23 6.35 3.95
N VAL A 4 27.51 6.12 3.69
CA VAL A 4 28.48 5.58 4.66
C VAL A 4 28.70 6.53 5.84
N GLN A 5 28.71 7.85 5.60
CA GLN A 5 28.87 8.84 6.67
C GLN A 5 27.66 8.83 7.60
N ILE A 6 26.45 8.73 7.04
CA ILE A 6 25.21 8.62 7.83
C ILE A 6 25.23 7.36 8.69
N ALA A 7 25.63 6.20 8.14
CA ALA A 7 25.73 4.97 8.90
C ALA A 7 26.74 5.07 10.06
N LYS A 8 27.89 5.71 9.84
CA LYS A 8 28.89 5.98 10.90
C LYS A 8 28.33 6.91 11.98
N SER A 9 27.62 7.97 11.60
CA SER A 9 26.98 8.89 12.55
C SER A 9 25.88 8.21 13.38
N ILE A 10 25.12 7.28 12.80
CA ILE A 10 24.11 6.50 13.52
C ILE A 10 24.76 5.63 14.59
N LEU A 11 25.84 4.91 14.27
CA LEU A 11 26.58 4.11 15.26
C LEU A 11 27.19 4.96 16.38
N ALA A 12 27.70 6.16 16.06
CA ALA A 12 28.24 7.07 17.07
C ALA A 12 27.16 7.61 18.03
N ALA A 13 25.91 7.66 17.57
CA ALA A 13 24.76 8.13 18.33
C ALA A 13 23.95 7.01 19.00
N ASP A 14 24.49 5.79 19.14
CA ASP A 14 23.75 4.67 19.72
C ASP A 14 23.18 5.01 21.12
N GLY A 15 21.93 4.63 21.35
CA GLY A 15 21.16 5.01 22.54
C GLY A 15 20.62 6.45 22.54
N GLN A 16 20.76 7.22 21.45
CA GLN A 16 20.18 8.56 21.29
C GLN A 16 19.12 8.59 20.17
N PRO A 17 17.89 8.10 20.44
CA PRO A 17 16.89 7.88 19.40
C PRO A 17 16.51 9.15 18.63
N PHE A 18 16.42 10.29 19.31
CA PHE A 18 16.08 11.58 18.71
C PHE A 18 17.17 12.09 17.75
N VAL A 19 18.45 11.90 18.11
CA VAL A 19 19.58 12.32 17.27
C VAL A 19 19.67 11.42 16.03
N ILE A 20 19.54 10.10 16.21
CA ILE A 20 19.57 9.13 15.11
C ILE A 20 18.50 9.44 14.07
N LEU A 21 17.24 9.64 14.50
CA LEU A 21 16.13 9.91 13.58
C LEU A 21 16.21 11.29 12.92
N SER A 22 16.96 12.23 13.50
CA SER A 22 17.17 13.57 12.94
C SER A 22 18.19 13.61 11.79
N PHE A 23 18.92 12.52 11.52
CA PHE A 23 19.85 12.47 10.38
C PHE A 23 19.13 12.38 9.02
N ALA A 24 17.81 12.20 8.99
CA ALA A 24 17.03 12.15 7.76
C ALA A 24 17.00 13.54 7.07
N GLN A 25 17.75 13.67 5.98
CA GLN A 25 17.78 14.91 5.18
C GLN A 25 16.39 15.25 4.62
N GLY A 26 16.02 16.53 4.69
CA GLY A 26 14.75 17.05 4.17
C GLY A 26 13.57 16.95 5.15
N PHE A 27 13.81 16.51 6.38
CA PHE A 27 12.81 16.51 7.46
C PHE A 27 13.25 17.43 8.61
N ALA A 28 12.28 17.94 9.36
CA ALA A 28 12.56 18.67 10.60
C ALA A 28 13.23 17.74 11.63
N PRO A 29 14.11 18.27 12.50
CA PRO A 29 14.72 17.49 13.58
C PRO A 29 13.66 16.82 14.46
N VAL A 30 13.86 15.55 14.77
CA VAL A 30 12.93 14.76 15.56
C VAL A 30 13.10 15.10 17.03
N THR A 31 12.06 15.70 17.62
CA THR A 31 11.97 16.04 19.04
C THR A 31 11.09 15.02 19.79
N PRO A 32 11.10 15.01 21.13
CA PRO A 32 10.22 14.14 21.92
C PRO A 32 8.71 14.33 21.65
N GLU A 33 8.32 15.52 21.18
CA GLU A 33 6.93 15.88 20.86
C GLU A 33 6.54 15.54 19.42
N THR A 34 7.51 15.10 18.60
CA THR A 34 7.23 14.78 17.20
C THR A 34 6.22 13.62 17.09
N PRO A 35 5.15 13.76 16.27
CA PRO A 35 4.20 12.68 16.06
C PRO A 35 4.85 11.43 15.46
N VAL A 36 4.43 10.24 15.93
CA VAL A 36 4.94 8.94 15.45
C VAL A 36 4.89 8.80 13.92
N PRO A 37 3.82 9.24 13.21
CA PRO A 37 3.79 9.18 11.74
C PRO A 37 4.88 10.00 11.05
N VAL A 38 5.34 11.10 11.66
CA VAL A 38 6.43 11.94 11.12
C VAL A 38 7.77 11.26 11.37
N ALA A 39 8.02 10.78 12.59
CA ALA A 39 9.22 10.01 12.91
C ALA A 39 9.37 8.74 12.06
N ARG A 40 8.24 8.07 11.73
CA ARG A 40 8.21 6.91 10.83
C ARG A 40 8.70 7.25 9.43
N ARG A 41 8.40 8.44 8.90
CA ARG A 41 8.91 8.90 7.60
C ARG A 41 10.43 9.08 7.64
N SER A 42 10.96 9.69 8.70
CA SER A 42 12.42 9.81 8.91
C SER A 42 13.09 8.44 8.99
N TYR A 43 12.50 7.49 9.73
CA TYR A 43 12.98 6.11 9.80
C TYR A 43 13.00 5.42 8.43
N MET A 44 11.89 5.45 7.67
CA MET A 44 11.82 4.85 6.33
C MET A 44 12.84 5.45 5.37
N ARG A 45 13.05 6.77 5.43
CA ARG A 45 14.06 7.46 4.61
C ARG A 45 15.47 6.99 4.95
N LEU A 46 15.81 6.93 6.24
CA LEU A 46 17.12 6.45 6.70
C LEU A 46 17.32 4.98 6.36
N ALA A 47 16.32 4.13 6.60
CA ALA A 47 16.36 2.70 6.29
C ALA A 47 16.65 2.44 4.80
N GLY A 48 16.02 3.22 3.91
CA GLY A 48 16.31 3.14 2.48
C GLY A 48 17.73 3.56 2.10
N VAL A 49 18.38 4.45 2.86
CA VAL A 49 19.75 4.93 2.61
C VAL A 49 20.80 3.99 3.20
N ILE A 50 20.58 3.47 4.41
CA ILE A 50 21.54 2.65 5.15
C ILE A 50 21.22 1.15 5.14
N HIS A 51 20.34 0.69 4.23
CA HIS A 51 20.01 -0.72 4.10
C HIS A 51 21.29 -1.55 3.85
N PRO A 52 21.51 -2.68 4.56
CA PRO A 52 22.72 -3.48 4.40
C PRO A 52 22.98 -3.85 2.94
N ASP A 53 21.95 -4.23 2.18
CA ASP A 53 22.08 -4.57 0.75
C ASP A 53 22.64 -3.45 -0.13
N ARG A 54 22.31 -2.19 0.18
CA ARG A 54 22.83 -1.05 -0.58
C ARG A 54 24.26 -0.68 -0.20
N LEU A 55 24.68 -1.05 1.00
CA LEU A 55 26.00 -0.76 1.54
C LEU A 55 26.96 -1.95 1.45
N GLN A 56 26.53 -3.09 0.90
CA GLN A 56 27.37 -4.28 0.71
C GLN A 56 28.69 -3.91 0.01
N GLY A 57 29.81 -4.20 0.66
CA GLY A 57 31.16 -3.93 0.16
C GLY A 57 31.70 -2.50 0.39
N SER A 58 30.85 -1.54 0.78
CA SER A 58 31.28 -0.17 1.09
C SER A 58 31.40 0.11 2.60
N PHE A 59 30.63 -0.62 3.42
CA PHE A 59 30.64 -0.45 4.87
C PHE A 59 30.29 -1.76 5.59
N ASP A 60 31.29 -2.39 6.22
CA ASP A 60 31.16 -3.71 6.85
C ASP A 60 30.18 -3.74 8.04
N ARG A 61 29.99 -2.60 8.72
CA ARG A 61 29.09 -2.46 9.87
C ARG A 61 27.69 -1.98 9.51
N ALA A 62 27.28 -2.12 8.24
CA ALA A 62 25.96 -1.67 7.78
C ALA A 62 24.81 -2.33 8.54
N THR A 63 24.88 -3.63 8.81
CA THR A 63 23.86 -4.36 9.58
C THR A 63 23.72 -3.83 11.00
N GLU A 64 24.84 -3.51 11.65
CA GLU A 64 24.84 -2.97 13.02
C GLU A 64 24.23 -1.55 13.06
N ALA A 65 24.58 -0.71 12.09
CA ALA A 65 24.00 0.63 11.95
C ALA A 65 22.49 0.55 11.70
N PHE A 66 22.04 -0.39 10.88
CA PHE A 66 20.62 -0.61 10.61
C PHE A 66 19.89 -1.09 11.87
N GLN A 67 20.45 -2.02 12.64
CA GLN A 67 19.87 -2.45 13.92
C GLN A 67 19.80 -1.32 14.94
N CYS A 68 20.82 -0.45 15.00
CA CYS A 68 20.80 0.75 15.85
C CYS A 68 19.65 1.70 15.45
N LEU A 69 19.43 1.90 14.15
CA LEU A 69 18.30 2.67 13.63
C LEU A 69 16.93 2.04 14.01
N VAL A 70 16.79 0.71 13.91
CA VAL A 70 15.57 0.00 14.31
C VAL A 70 15.28 0.19 15.80
N ARG A 71 16.29 -0.05 16.66
CA ARG A 71 16.17 0.16 18.12
C ARG A 71 15.79 1.60 18.47
N ALA A 72 16.36 2.58 17.74
CA ALA A 72 16.02 3.98 17.92
C ALA A 72 14.55 4.27 17.61
N PHE A 73 14.01 3.69 16.53
CA PHE A 73 12.60 3.86 16.16
C PHE A 73 11.65 3.14 17.12
N GLU A 74 11.97 1.91 17.54
CA GLU A 74 11.18 1.17 18.55
C GLU A 74 11.10 1.95 19.87
N CYS A 75 12.24 2.45 20.35
CA CYS A 75 12.30 3.30 21.54
C CYS A 75 11.46 4.58 21.41
N PHE A 76 11.37 5.15 20.21
CA PHE A 76 10.55 6.33 19.94
C PHE A 76 9.05 6.00 19.87
N ALA A 77 8.68 4.88 19.23
CA ALA A 77 7.30 4.45 19.07
C ALA A 77 6.64 4.17 20.43
N ASP A 78 7.37 3.53 21.34
CA ASP A 78 6.91 3.22 22.69
C ASP A 78 6.80 4.47 23.58
N PRO A 79 5.60 4.85 24.07
CA PRO A 79 5.41 6.06 24.88
C PRO A 79 6.23 6.09 26.17
N LYS A 80 6.35 4.92 26.84
CA LYS A 80 7.12 4.80 28.09
C LYS A 80 8.62 4.91 27.84
N ALA A 81 9.14 4.27 26.78
CA ALA A 81 10.55 4.33 26.42
C ALA A 81 10.94 5.73 25.93
N ARG A 82 10.09 6.36 25.11
CA ARG A 82 10.25 7.74 24.64
C ARG A 82 10.35 8.75 25.77
N LYS A 83 9.48 8.67 26.79
CA LYS A 83 9.55 9.53 27.99
C LYS A 83 10.89 9.36 28.74
N ARG A 84 11.35 8.12 28.90
CA ARG A 84 12.65 7.82 29.55
C ARG A 84 13.83 8.36 28.75
N ALA A 85 13.83 8.15 27.44
CA ALA A 85 14.86 8.66 26.54
C ALA A 85 14.90 10.20 26.53
N ALA A 86 13.74 10.86 26.55
CA ALA A 86 13.64 12.32 26.61
C ALA A 86 14.23 12.86 27.92
N ALA A 87 13.90 12.25 29.06
CA ALA A 87 14.47 12.61 30.35
C ALA A 87 16.00 12.37 30.39
N ALA A 88 16.50 11.31 29.75
CA ALA A 88 17.94 11.04 29.66
C ALA A 88 18.67 12.08 28.80
N ALA A 89 18.08 12.49 27.68
CA ALA A 89 18.62 13.53 26.81
C ALA A 89 18.72 14.89 27.54
N GLN A 90 17.69 15.28 28.28
CA GLN A 90 17.69 16.50 29.10
C GLN A 90 18.73 16.45 30.23
N LYS A 91 18.96 15.27 30.83
CA LYS A 91 20.01 15.11 31.85
C LYS A 91 21.40 15.28 31.25
N LYS A 92 21.66 14.74 30.05
CA LYS A 92 22.96 14.88 29.37
C LYS A 92 23.28 16.33 29.03
N SER A 93 22.32 17.09 28.46
CA SER A 93 22.54 18.50 28.13
C SER A 93 22.83 19.38 29.36
N LYS A 94 22.20 19.09 30.50
CA LYS A 94 22.45 19.79 31.77
C LYS A 94 23.81 19.49 32.40
N VAL A 95 24.35 18.29 32.18
CA VAL A 95 25.69 17.91 32.67
C VAL A 95 26.77 18.55 31.80
N GLU A 96 26.58 18.54 30.48
CA GLU A 96 27.52 19.13 29.52
C GLU A 96 27.62 20.66 29.67
N SER A 97 26.51 21.33 30.02
CA SER A 97 26.51 22.78 30.31
C SER A 97 27.16 23.16 31.65
N ARG A 98 27.55 22.20 32.50
CA ARG A 98 28.05 22.45 33.87
C ARG A 98 29.55 22.18 34.04
N VAL A 99 30.27 21.81 32.98
CA VAL A 99 31.74 21.72 33.01
C VAL A 99 32.29 23.13 32.80
N PRO A 100 32.83 23.81 33.84
CA PRO A 100 33.46 25.11 33.64
C PRO A 100 34.80 24.87 32.95
N THR A 101 35.02 25.52 31.82
CA THR A 101 36.33 25.66 31.17
C THR A 101 37.31 26.33 32.13
N ALA A 102 38.05 25.52 32.88
CA ALA A 102 39.16 25.94 33.70
C ALA A 102 40.47 25.75 32.92
N ALA A 103 40.81 26.74 32.08
CA ALA A 103 42.16 26.98 31.57
C ALA A 103 42.22 28.39 30.97
N ASP A 104 42.56 29.42 31.77
CA ASP A 104 43.88 30.06 31.73
C ASP A 104 43.95 31.27 32.68
N GLY A 105 45.13 31.55 33.25
CA GLY A 105 45.42 32.84 33.91
C GLY A 105 45.74 32.82 35.40
N ARG A 106 46.99 32.47 35.73
CA ARG A 106 47.64 32.68 37.04
C ARG A 106 47.84 34.18 37.36
N LYS A 107 47.51 34.63 38.58
CA LYS A 107 48.41 35.47 39.43
C LYS A 107 47.90 35.65 40.88
N ALA A 108 48.71 35.13 41.80
CA ALA A 108 49.01 35.52 43.18
C ALA A 108 47.99 36.34 44.03
N LYS A 109 47.69 35.79 45.22
CA LYS A 109 48.20 36.20 46.56
C LYS A 109 47.10 36.27 47.64
N ALA A 110 47.48 35.77 48.82
CA ALA A 110 46.90 35.94 50.15
C ALA A 110 45.76 34.99 50.60
N ALA A 111 45.91 34.56 51.85
CA ALA A 111 45.30 33.43 52.54
C ALA A 111 44.20 33.89 53.56
N PRO A 112 43.70 33.07 54.51
CA PRO A 112 42.27 32.79 54.74
C PRO A 112 41.72 33.40 56.06
N PRO A 113 40.44 33.16 56.45
CA PRO A 113 40.08 32.04 57.36
C PRO A 113 38.70 31.39 57.06
N SER A 114 38.51 30.06 57.17
CA SER A 114 38.09 29.29 58.36
C SER A 114 36.68 29.60 58.93
N SER A 115 35.74 28.66 58.79
CA SER A 115 34.76 28.17 59.82
C SER A 115 33.62 27.38 59.13
N THR A 116 33.55 26.05 59.28
CA THR A 116 32.78 25.26 60.27
C THR A 116 31.24 25.40 60.26
N ILE A 117 30.60 24.26 59.96
CA ILE A 117 29.35 23.72 60.54
C ILE A 117 28.05 24.45 60.18
N SER A 118 27.10 23.73 59.55
CA SER A 118 25.78 23.40 60.14
C SER A 118 24.83 22.74 59.14
N ARG A 119 24.19 21.68 59.63
CA ARG A 119 23.08 20.91 59.07
C ARG A 119 21.78 21.43 59.71
N PRO A 120 20.66 21.55 58.96
CA PRO A 120 19.35 21.17 59.50
C PRO A 120 18.59 20.34 58.46
N SER A 121 18.04 19.16 58.77
CA SER A 121 16.91 18.82 59.65
C SER A 121 15.57 19.39 59.22
N ALA A 122 14.63 18.45 59.12
CA ALA A 122 13.25 18.54 58.68
C ALA A 122 12.41 19.58 59.42
N SER A 123 11.48 20.22 58.69
CA SER A 123 10.07 20.45 59.07
C SER A 123 9.40 21.37 58.05
N GLN A 124 8.07 21.38 58.06
CA GLN A 124 7.13 22.22 57.30
C GLN A 124 6.60 21.63 55.98
N LEU A 125 5.60 20.76 56.11
CA LEU A 125 4.44 20.80 55.24
C LEU A 125 3.20 20.96 56.10
N MET A 126 2.67 22.18 56.06
CA MET A 126 1.40 22.57 56.64
C MET A 126 0.25 21.99 55.81
N ARG A 127 -0.75 21.55 56.57
CA ARG A 127 -2.17 21.35 56.23
C ARG A 127 -2.71 22.34 55.20
N GLN A 128 -3.52 21.83 54.28
CA GLN A 128 -4.86 22.40 54.05
C GLN A 128 -5.79 21.31 53.49
N ALA A 129 -6.80 21.01 54.30
CA ALA A 129 -7.96 20.22 53.94
C ALA A 129 -8.93 21.09 53.14
N ASN A 130 -9.59 20.54 52.13
CA ASN A 130 -10.91 21.02 51.78
C ASN A 130 -11.78 19.89 51.22
N SER A 131 -12.84 19.61 51.95
CA SER A 131 -13.94 18.71 51.65
C SER A 131 -14.96 19.45 50.79
N LYS A 132 -15.50 18.80 49.74
CA LYS A 132 -16.88 19.08 49.33
C LYS A 132 -17.53 17.94 48.52
N ALA A 133 -18.55 17.40 49.19
CA ALA A 133 -19.73 16.66 48.75
C ALA A 133 -19.96 16.43 47.25
N GLY A 134 -20.30 15.16 46.96
CA GLY A 134 -20.93 14.74 45.72
C GLY A 134 -22.42 15.11 45.66
N ALA A 135 -22.89 15.32 44.44
CA ALA A 135 -24.30 15.39 44.07
C ALA A 135 -24.49 14.68 42.72
N ALA A 136 -25.48 13.80 42.67
CA ALA A 136 -25.88 13.00 41.51
C ALA A 136 -26.54 13.85 40.41
N PRO A 137 -26.46 13.46 39.12
CA PRO A 137 -27.26 14.08 38.08
C PRO A 137 -28.65 13.43 37.95
N ALA A 138 -29.67 14.28 38.03
CA ALA A 138 -31.07 13.96 37.81
C ALA A 138 -31.45 13.95 36.32
N VAL A 139 -32.31 13.00 35.99
CA VAL A 139 -32.98 12.76 34.72
C VAL A 139 -33.77 14.00 34.25
N ARG A 140 -33.48 14.50 33.05
CA ARG A 140 -34.24 15.58 32.40
C ARG A 140 -35.29 15.01 31.43
N LYS A 141 -36.53 15.15 31.86
CA LYS A 141 -37.79 14.87 31.16
C LYS A 141 -38.02 15.91 30.06
N ARG A 142 -38.18 15.50 28.79
CA ARG A 142 -38.59 16.37 27.68
C ARG A 142 -40.07 16.74 27.83
N ARG A 143 -40.34 18.05 27.73
CA ARG A 143 -41.65 18.69 27.88
C ARG A 143 -42.28 18.85 26.50
N ALA A 144 -43.51 18.37 26.37
CA ALA A 144 -44.39 18.64 25.24
C ALA A 144 -44.81 20.12 25.24
N THR A 145 -44.85 20.73 24.07
CA THR A 145 -45.56 21.99 23.82
C THR A 145 -46.57 21.76 22.72
N ALA A 146 -47.81 22.02 23.08
CA ALA A 146 -49.01 21.97 22.28
C ALA A 146 -49.27 23.33 21.61
N GLU A 147 -50.00 23.24 20.50
CA GLU A 147 -50.98 24.20 19.96
C GLU A 147 -50.50 25.56 19.42
N GLY A 148 -50.87 25.76 18.15
CA GLY A 148 -50.72 26.99 17.39
C GLY A 148 -51.50 26.88 16.08
N GLU A 149 -52.83 26.80 16.20
CA GLU A 149 -53.77 27.00 15.10
C GLU A 149 -53.69 28.46 14.61
N ARG A 150 -53.43 28.67 13.31
CA ARG A 150 -53.98 29.81 12.54
C ARG A 150 -54.18 29.42 11.09
N GLU A 151 -55.45 29.27 10.74
CA GLU A 151 -55.99 29.32 9.39
C GLU A 151 -55.61 30.64 8.72
N SER A 152 -55.21 30.58 7.45
CA SER A 152 -55.48 31.66 6.50
C SER A 152 -55.53 31.05 5.11
N GLY A 153 -56.75 30.99 4.56
CA GLY A 153 -57.01 30.51 3.22
C GLY A 153 -56.38 31.41 2.15
N SER A 154 -55.98 30.77 1.07
CA SER A 154 -55.93 31.39 -0.24
C SER A 154 -56.20 30.30 -1.26
N GLU A 155 -57.44 30.31 -1.71
CA GLU A 155 -57.98 29.51 -2.79
C GLU A 155 -57.39 30.06 -4.10
N SER A 156 -56.59 29.25 -4.80
CA SER A 156 -56.31 29.45 -6.21
C SER A 156 -56.31 28.10 -6.89
N GLU A 157 -57.50 27.70 -7.32
CA GLU A 157 -57.74 26.64 -8.29
C GLU A 157 -57.16 27.10 -9.63
N ALA A 158 -56.09 26.45 -10.07
CA ALA A 158 -55.65 26.43 -11.46
C ALA A 158 -55.12 25.02 -11.75
N GLU A 159 -55.76 24.41 -12.75
CA GLU A 159 -55.58 23.04 -13.21
C GLU A 159 -54.15 22.81 -13.72
N ASP A 160 -53.42 21.86 -13.12
CA ASP A 160 -52.16 21.30 -13.64
C ASP A 160 -52.02 19.83 -13.16
N ASP A 161 -52.89 18.96 -13.69
CA ASP A 161 -53.01 17.52 -13.37
C ASP A 161 -52.12 16.61 -14.28
N ASP A 162 -50.90 17.03 -14.64
CA ASP A 162 -50.02 16.25 -15.53
C ASP A 162 -48.51 16.30 -15.15
N ALA A 163 -48.20 16.40 -13.85
CA ALA A 163 -46.82 16.46 -13.35
C ALA A 163 -46.49 15.46 -12.22
N SER A 164 -47.44 14.60 -11.82
CA SER A 164 -47.32 13.75 -10.62
C SER A 164 -46.68 12.38 -10.85
N GLU A 165 -46.49 11.92 -12.09
CA GLU A 165 -45.85 10.62 -12.37
C GLU A 165 -44.31 10.71 -12.52
N ALA A 166 -43.76 11.90 -12.78
CA ALA A 166 -42.32 12.09 -12.94
C ALA A 166 -41.55 12.07 -11.60
N SER A 167 -42.18 12.44 -10.49
CA SER A 167 -41.53 12.50 -9.17
C SER A 167 -41.33 11.12 -8.53
N ALA A 168 -42.25 10.19 -8.73
CA ALA A 168 -42.17 8.85 -8.14
C ALA A 168 -41.04 8.00 -8.74
N ALA A 169 -40.71 8.22 -10.03
CA ALA A 169 -39.59 7.55 -10.68
C ALA A 169 -38.24 8.07 -10.17
N ASP A 170 -38.14 9.37 -9.90
CA ASP A 170 -36.93 10.01 -9.36
C ASP A 170 -36.69 9.58 -7.90
N GLU A 171 -37.71 9.59 -7.05
CA GLU A 171 -37.60 9.11 -5.66
C GLU A 171 -37.14 7.65 -5.58
N LYS A 172 -37.70 6.78 -6.43
CA LYS A 172 -37.29 5.37 -6.49
C LYS A 172 -35.83 5.20 -6.94
N ALA A 173 -35.34 6.08 -7.81
CA ALA A 173 -33.93 6.07 -8.23
C ALA A 173 -33.01 6.55 -7.09
N TRP A 174 -33.41 7.57 -6.33
CA TRP A 174 -32.68 8.02 -5.14
C TRP A 174 -32.66 6.97 -4.03
N GLU A 175 -33.77 6.30 -3.76
CA GLU A 175 -33.82 5.20 -2.79
C GLU A 175 -32.94 4.02 -3.21
N ALA A 176 -32.93 3.66 -4.50
CA ALA A 176 -32.05 2.60 -5.00
C ALA A 176 -30.57 2.98 -4.84
N LEU A 177 -30.20 4.24 -5.13
CA LEU A 177 -28.85 4.74 -4.89
C LEU A 177 -28.50 4.75 -3.39
N ALA A 178 -29.41 5.19 -2.53
CA ALA A 178 -29.23 5.17 -1.08
C ALA A 178 -29.03 3.74 -0.55
N ALA A 179 -29.84 2.79 -1.02
CA ALA A 179 -29.72 1.37 -0.65
C ALA A 179 -28.37 0.77 -1.09
N THR A 180 -27.83 1.18 -2.24
CA THR A 180 -26.47 0.74 -2.66
C THR A 180 -25.34 1.37 -1.85
N ASN A 181 -25.61 2.49 -1.17
CA ASN A 181 -24.66 3.19 -0.31
C ASN A 181 -24.77 2.77 1.16
N THR A 182 -25.68 1.86 1.53
CA THR A 182 -25.72 1.32 2.88
C THR A 182 -24.48 0.47 3.16
N GLU A 183 -23.82 0.72 4.28
CA GLU A 183 -22.67 -0.06 4.73
C GLU A 183 -23.11 -1.53 4.96
N PRO A 184 -22.42 -2.52 4.37
CA PRO A 184 -22.80 -3.92 4.55
C PRO A 184 -22.53 -4.36 6.00
N GLU A 185 -23.50 -5.02 6.60
CA GLU A 185 -23.35 -5.59 7.94
C GLU A 185 -22.36 -6.77 7.94
N VAL A 186 -21.45 -6.81 8.91
CA VAL A 186 -20.49 -7.91 9.07
C VAL A 186 -21.04 -8.93 10.06
N SER A 187 -21.36 -10.12 9.58
CA SER A 187 -21.82 -11.22 10.43
C SER A 187 -20.75 -11.61 11.44
N THR A 188 -21.15 -11.80 12.69
CA THR A 188 -20.30 -12.38 13.74
C THR A 188 -20.16 -13.91 13.62
N ASN A 189 -20.88 -14.54 12.70
CA ASN A 189 -20.88 -15.99 12.53
C ASN A 189 -19.55 -16.49 11.94
N ARG A 190 -18.83 -17.27 12.74
CA ARG A 190 -17.55 -17.89 12.36
C ARG A 190 -17.68 -19.31 11.84
N THR A 191 -18.91 -19.82 11.71
CA THR A 191 -19.15 -21.18 11.21
C THR A 191 -18.76 -21.26 9.73
N PRO A 192 -17.87 -22.19 9.36
CA PRO A 192 -17.48 -22.35 7.96
C PRO A 192 -18.66 -22.85 7.12
N ILE A 193 -18.86 -22.23 5.97
CA ILE A 193 -19.91 -22.56 5.01
C ILE A 193 -19.33 -23.48 3.93
N GLY A 194 -20.11 -24.48 3.52
CA GLY A 194 -19.79 -25.38 2.41
C GLY A 194 -18.97 -26.63 2.78
N GLN A 195 -18.98 -27.61 1.88
CA GLN A 195 -18.21 -28.85 2.04
C GLN A 195 -16.83 -28.72 1.39
N PRO A 196 -15.74 -29.12 2.07
CA PRO A 196 -14.39 -29.02 1.51
C PRO A 196 -14.23 -29.90 0.26
N ARG A 197 -13.72 -29.32 -0.83
CA ARG A 197 -13.34 -30.04 -2.05
C ARG A 197 -11.83 -30.12 -2.13
N LEU A 198 -11.26 -31.22 -1.64
CA LEU A 198 -9.82 -31.41 -1.54
C LEU A 198 -9.39 -32.74 -2.17
N GLY A 199 -8.23 -32.73 -2.82
CA GLY A 199 -7.59 -33.94 -3.34
C GLY A 199 -8.16 -34.43 -4.68
N GLY A 200 -7.51 -35.47 -5.21
CA GLY A 200 -7.81 -36.05 -6.52
C GLY A 200 -7.59 -35.03 -7.64
N LEU A 201 -8.70 -34.67 -8.32
CA LEU A 201 -8.71 -33.68 -9.39
C LEU A 201 -8.60 -32.24 -8.87
N HIS A 202 -8.94 -31.97 -7.61
CA HIS A 202 -8.93 -30.62 -7.05
C HIS A 202 -7.54 -30.23 -6.56
N GLN A 203 -6.80 -29.47 -7.37
CA GLN A 203 -5.42 -29.06 -7.12
C GLN A 203 -5.28 -27.54 -7.27
N PRO A 204 -4.51 -26.87 -6.40
CA PRO A 204 -4.33 -25.42 -6.50
C PRO A 204 -3.61 -25.07 -7.79
N THR A 205 -4.16 -24.13 -8.55
CA THR A 205 -3.50 -23.58 -9.74
C THR A 205 -2.38 -22.64 -9.32
N THR A 206 -1.37 -22.49 -10.17
CA THR A 206 -0.34 -21.48 -9.94
C THR A 206 -0.93 -20.11 -10.26
N VAL A 207 -0.90 -19.18 -9.32
CA VAL A 207 -1.39 -17.81 -9.51
C VAL A 207 -0.20 -16.86 -9.45
N GLY A 208 -0.12 -15.91 -10.37
CA GLY A 208 0.97 -14.94 -10.47
C GLY A 208 0.49 -13.50 -10.60
N CYS A 209 1.30 -12.56 -10.10
CA CYS A 209 1.04 -11.14 -10.25
C CYS A 209 1.10 -10.71 -11.72
N PRO A 210 0.12 -9.96 -12.24
CA PRO A 210 0.14 -9.52 -13.65
C PRO A 210 1.26 -8.52 -13.96
N LYS A 211 1.74 -7.77 -12.95
CA LYS A 211 2.77 -6.73 -13.14
C LYS A 211 4.18 -7.30 -13.14
N CYS A 212 4.57 -8.05 -12.11
CA CYS A 212 5.94 -8.55 -11.94
C CYS A 212 6.08 -10.07 -12.13
N ARG A 213 4.99 -10.79 -12.39
CA ARG A 213 4.95 -12.26 -12.58
C ARG A 213 5.40 -13.08 -11.38
N SER A 214 5.53 -12.48 -10.20
CA SER A 214 5.82 -13.22 -8.96
C SER A 214 4.69 -14.20 -8.66
N LEU A 215 5.03 -15.41 -8.24
CA LEU A 215 4.05 -16.37 -7.75
C LEU A 215 3.39 -15.83 -6.48
N TRP A 216 2.08 -15.96 -6.40
CA TRP A 216 1.29 -15.65 -5.21
C TRP A 216 1.01 -16.94 -4.45
N GLU A 217 1.43 -16.98 -3.19
CA GLU A 217 1.10 -18.04 -2.26
C GLU A 217 0.07 -17.50 -1.26
N PRO A 218 -1.09 -18.14 -1.09
CA PRO A 218 -2.09 -17.69 -0.13
C PRO A 218 -1.59 -17.92 1.30
N ASP A 219 -1.72 -16.91 2.16
CA ASP A 219 -1.32 -17.00 3.57
C ASP A 219 -2.15 -18.04 4.33
N SER A 220 -3.39 -18.27 3.87
CA SER A 220 -4.28 -19.28 4.42
C SER A 220 -5.10 -19.99 3.34
N ARG A 221 -5.50 -21.23 3.64
CA ARG A 221 -6.37 -22.03 2.75
C ARG A 221 -7.70 -21.32 2.40
N PRO A 222 -8.45 -20.74 3.36
CA PRO A 222 -9.69 -20.01 3.02
C PRO A 222 -9.45 -18.79 2.12
N GLN A 223 -8.30 -18.13 2.21
CA GLN A 223 -7.95 -16.99 1.36
C GLN A 223 -7.86 -17.40 -0.11
N TYR A 224 -7.45 -18.64 -0.41
CA TYR A 224 -7.49 -19.17 -1.77
C TYR A 224 -8.93 -19.23 -2.29
N SER A 225 -9.88 -19.77 -1.50
CA SER A 225 -11.30 -19.84 -1.90
C SER A 225 -11.93 -18.45 -2.07
N LEU A 226 -11.58 -17.52 -1.18
CA LEU A 226 -12.06 -16.14 -1.24
C LEU A 226 -11.54 -15.40 -2.48
N PHE A 227 -10.30 -15.66 -2.86
CA PHE A 227 -9.68 -15.08 -4.03
C PHE A 227 -10.21 -15.71 -5.33
N MET A 228 -10.20 -17.04 -5.43
CA MET A 228 -10.61 -17.74 -6.64
C MET A 228 -12.13 -17.75 -6.86
N GLY A 229 -12.91 -17.77 -5.78
CA GLY A 229 -14.37 -17.84 -5.86
C GLY A 229 -15.04 -16.53 -6.30
N HIS A 230 -16.37 -16.50 -6.17
CA HIS A 230 -17.21 -15.36 -6.56
C HIS A 230 -17.17 -14.18 -5.58
N TRP A 231 -16.42 -14.29 -4.48
CA TRP A 231 -16.37 -13.27 -3.43
C TRP A 231 -15.45 -12.08 -3.73
N GLY A 232 -14.72 -12.09 -4.84
CA GLY A 232 -14.02 -10.90 -5.35
C GLY A 232 -12.77 -10.47 -4.55
N LYS A 233 -12.25 -11.28 -3.62
CA LYS A 233 -11.11 -10.86 -2.79
C LYS A 233 -9.93 -10.40 -3.64
N LYS A 234 -9.47 -9.17 -3.41
CA LYS A 234 -8.25 -8.61 -3.99
C LYS A 234 -7.05 -8.89 -3.09
N VAL A 235 -5.88 -9.10 -3.68
CA VAL A 235 -4.63 -9.33 -2.96
C VAL A 235 -3.54 -8.38 -3.45
N HIS A 236 -2.58 -8.09 -2.58
CA HIS A 236 -1.41 -7.28 -2.92
C HIS A 236 -0.23 -8.19 -3.21
N CYS A 237 0.48 -7.93 -4.30
CA CYS A 237 1.75 -8.58 -4.57
C CYS A 237 2.78 -8.17 -3.50
N GLN A 238 3.40 -9.14 -2.83
CA GLN A 238 4.40 -8.87 -1.79
C GLN A 238 5.66 -8.17 -2.34
N LEU A 239 5.97 -8.32 -3.64
CA LEU A 239 7.16 -7.72 -4.25
C LEU A 239 6.91 -6.30 -4.79
N CYS A 240 5.84 -6.11 -5.57
CA CYS A 240 5.59 -4.84 -6.26
C CYS A 240 4.41 -4.03 -5.72
N LEU A 241 3.75 -4.53 -4.66
CA LEU A 241 2.59 -3.93 -4.00
C LEU A 241 1.38 -3.70 -4.93
N PHE A 242 1.39 -4.26 -6.13
CA PHE A 242 0.27 -4.18 -7.05
C PHE A 242 -0.91 -4.97 -6.52
N GLN A 243 -2.08 -4.34 -6.44
CA GLN A 243 -3.33 -4.97 -6.04
C GLN A 243 -3.99 -5.62 -7.26
N PHE A 244 -4.40 -6.89 -7.15
CA PHE A 244 -5.05 -7.62 -8.24
C PHE A 244 -6.10 -8.60 -7.71
N GLY A 245 -7.11 -8.89 -8.53
CA GLY A 245 -8.13 -9.93 -8.28
C GLY A 245 -7.90 -11.18 -9.14
N CYS A 246 -8.73 -12.21 -8.97
CA CYS A 246 -8.57 -13.48 -9.67
C CYS A 246 -8.68 -13.35 -11.19
N ALA A 247 -9.65 -12.60 -11.72
CA ALA A 247 -9.80 -12.40 -13.16
C ALA A 247 -8.60 -11.70 -13.80
N THR A 248 -7.89 -10.87 -13.04
CA THR A 248 -6.71 -10.13 -13.51
C THR A 248 -5.38 -10.85 -13.26
N ALA A 249 -5.39 -11.97 -12.55
CA ALA A 249 -4.18 -12.70 -12.20
C ALA A 249 -3.71 -13.60 -13.35
N LEU A 250 -2.42 -13.92 -13.36
CA LEU A 250 -1.87 -14.92 -14.28
C LEU A 250 -2.08 -16.31 -13.69
N HIS A 251 -2.91 -17.13 -14.34
CA HIS A 251 -3.17 -18.51 -13.88
C HIS A 251 -2.39 -19.51 -14.71
N GLY A 252 -1.92 -20.56 -14.06
CA GLY A 252 -1.21 -21.65 -14.70
C GLY A 252 -1.71 -23.02 -14.24
N CYS A 253 -1.72 -23.97 -15.19
CA CYS A 253 -2.16 -25.34 -14.94
C CYS A 253 -1.32 -26.00 -13.82
N PRO A 254 -1.92 -26.72 -12.87
CA PRO A 254 -1.19 -27.35 -11.76
C PRO A 254 -0.20 -28.44 -12.23
N HIS A 255 -0.38 -28.99 -13.43
CA HIS A 255 0.46 -30.08 -13.94
C HIS A 255 1.61 -29.64 -14.85
N CYS A 256 1.46 -28.53 -15.57
CA CYS A 256 2.44 -28.10 -16.57
C CYS A 256 2.71 -26.60 -16.59
N SER A 257 2.09 -25.84 -15.68
CA SER A 257 2.20 -24.38 -15.54
C SER A 257 1.87 -23.60 -16.81
N ALA A 258 1.20 -24.22 -17.79
CA ALA A 258 0.75 -23.54 -18.99
C ALA A 258 -0.30 -22.48 -18.60
N PRO A 259 -0.17 -21.24 -19.12
CA PRO A 259 -1.11 -20.18 -18.81
C PRO A 259 -2.50 -20.50 -19.35
N PHE A 260 -3.54 -20.09 -18.64
CA PHE A 260 -4.93 -20.17 -19.11
C PHE A 260 -5.74 -19.00 -18.55
N ASP A 261 -6.79 -18.61 -19.27
CA ASP A 261 -7.69 -17.54 -18.85
C ASP A 261 -8.70 -18.09 -17.84
N TYR A 262 -8.70 -17.51 -16.64
CA TYR A 262 -9.60 -17.89 -15.56
C TYR A 262 -10.76 -16.92 -15.45
N ASP A 263 -11.97 -17.46 -15.34
CA ASP A 263 -13.17 -16.72 -14.96
C ASP A 263 -13.74 -17.30 -13.65
N ALA A 264 -14.35 -16.45 -12.81
CA ALA A 264 -14.94 -16.85 -11.54
C ALA A 264 -16.05 -17.91 -11.72
N SER A 265 -16.72 -17.92 -12.88
CA SER A 265 -17.69 -18.96 -13.25
C SER A 265 -17.06 -20.36 -13.36
N MET A 266 -15.75 -20.45 -13.59
CA MET A 266 -15.04 -21.72 -13.71
C MET A 266 -14.73 -22.38 -12.36
N TYR A 267 -14.87 -21.67 -11.24
CA TYR A 267 -14.44 -22.13 -9.93
C TYR A 267 -15.06 -23.47 -9.49
N ASP A 268 -16.33 -23.69 -9.83
CA ASP A 268 -17.08 -24.90 -9.49
C ASP A 268 -17.04 -25.99 -10.59
N THR A 269 -16.29 -25.74 -11.67
CA THR A 269 -16.22 -26.63 -12.83
C THR A 269 -14.87 -27.33 -12.94
N VAL A 270 -14.86 -28.53 -13.51
CA VAL A 270 -13.62 -29.25 -13.83
C VAL A 270 -13.11 -28.77 -15.19
N GLN A 271 -11.86 -28.31 -15.21
CA GLN A 271 -11.20 -27.77 -16.39
C GLN A 271 -10.24 -28.78 -17.00
N THR A 272 -10.11 -28.78 -18.32
CA THR A 272 -9.12 -29.61 -19.03
C THR A 272 -8.00 -28.73 -19.58
N CYS A 273 -6.76 -28.99 -19.16
CA CYS A 273 -5.63 -28.21 -19.67
C CYS A 273 -5.43 -28.46 -21.17
N GLN A 274 -5.42 -27.40 -21.97
CA GLN A 274 -5.21 -27.50 -23.42
C GLN A 274 -3.85 -28.09 -23.81
N ARG A 275 -2.82 -27.89 -22.97
CA ARG A 275 -1.45 -28.36 -23.25
C ARG A 275 -1.21 -29.81 -22.84
N CYS A 276 -1.51 -30.17 -21.58
CA CYS A 276 -1.23 -31.51 -21.05
C CYS A 276 -2.44 -32.46 -21.06
N LYS A 277 -3.63 -31.97 -21.44
CA LYS A 277 -4.90 -32.72 -21.53
C LYS A 277 -5.38 -33.35 -20.22
N ARG A 278 -4.76 -32.99 -19.09
CA ARG A 278 -5.20 -33.44 -17.76
C ARG A 278 -6.34 -32.57 -17.26
N GLN A 279 -7.27 -33.20 -16.58
CA GLN A 279 -8.37 -32.55 -15.90
C GLN A 279 -7.94 -32.10 -14.50
N PHE A 280 -8.35 -30.91 -14.11
CA PHE A 280 -8.16 -30.38 -12.77
C PHE A 280 -9.36 -29.53 -12.36
N GLY A 281 -9.65 -29.50 -11.07
CA GLY A 281 -10.65 -28.62 -10.46
C GLY A 281 -9.98 -27.73 -9.43
N PHE A 282 -10.71 -26.70 -9.00
CA PHE A 282 -10.21 -25.75 -8.01
C PHE A 282 -10.57 -26.22 -6.59
N PRO A 283 -9.60 -26.28 -5.66
CA PRO A 283 -9.91 -26.68 -4.30
C PRO A 283 -10.83 -25.66 -3.62
N TYR A 284 -11.80 -26.18 -2.88
CA TYR A 284 -12.68 -25.36 -2.04
C TYR A 284 -12.37 -25.64 -0.59
N TYR A 285 -11.88 -24.60 0.08
CA TYR A 285 -11.75 -24.55 1.52
C TYR A 285 -12.96 -23.79 2.08
N PRO A 286 -13.70 -24.39 3.02
CA PRO A 286 -14.84 -23.73 3.67
C PRO A 286 -14.44 -22.38 4.27
N VAL A 287 -15.30 -21.38 4.08
CA VAL A 287 -15.08 -20.00 4.51
C VAL A 287 -16.21 -19.59 5.45
N SER A 288 -15.91 -18.85 6.51
CA SER A 288 -16.94 -18.29 7.39
C SER A 288 -17.65 -17.09 6.75
N GLN A 289 -18.93 -16.90 7.06
CA GLN A 289 -19.71 -15.74 6.61
C GLN A 289 -19.01 -14.42 6.97
N HIS A 290 -18.49 -14.33 8.19
CA HIS A 290 -17.71 -13.17 8.64
C HIS A 290 -16.59 -12.74 7.66
N LEU A 291 -15.84 -13.69 7.06
CA LEU A 291 -14.76 -13.34 6.13
C LEU A 291 -15.31 -12.85 4.78
N ILE A 292 -16.46 -13.38 4.35
CA ILE A 292 -17.14 -12.93 3.14
C ILE A 292 -17.64 -11.51 3.34
N ASP A 293 -18.32 -11.24 4.45
CA ASP A 293 -18.84 -9.90 4.76
C ASP A 293 -17.72 -8.88 4.96
N GLN A 294 -16.58 -9.28 5.51
CA GLN A 294 -15.39 -8.42 5.59
C GLN A 294 -14.89 -7.97 4.21
N ILE A 295 -14.90 -8.87 3.21
CA ILE A 295 -14.51 -8.51 1.84
C ILE A 295 -15.56 -7.56 1.24
N ALA A 296 -16.85 -7.84 1.44
CA ALA A 296 -17.92 -6.96 0.97
C ALA A 296 -17.79 -5.55 1.59
N LEU A 297 -17.45 -5.45 2.88
CA LEU A 297 -17.19 -4.19 3.57
C LEU A 297 -15.94 -3.47 3.05
N GLU A 298 -14.86 -4.19 2.74
CA GLU A 298 -13.66 -3.62 2.11
C GLU A 298 -13.96 -3.06 0.71
N GLU A 299 -14.68 -3.81 -0.13
CA GLU A 299 -15.08 -3.35 -1.47
C GLU A 299 -16.02 -2.14 -1.41
N TRP A 300 -16.96 -2.15 -0.47
CA TRP A 300 -17.85 -1.01 -0.25
C TRP A 300 -17.06 0.24 0.16
N ARG A 301 -16.14 0.13 1.14
CA ARG A 301 -15.28 1.25 1.55
C ARG A 301 -14.44 1.80 0.40
N GLU A 302 -13.86 0.92 -0.41
CA GLU A 302 -13.07 1.31 -1.58
C GLU A 302 -13.94 2.03 -2.64
N ARG A 303 -15.18 1.58 -2.85
CA ARG A 303 -16.14 2.24 -3.75
C ARG A 303 -16.50 3.64 -3.24
N MET A 304 -16.82 3.77 -1.96
CA MET A 304 -17.14 5.05 -1.32
C MET A 304 -15.95 6.02 -1.35
N GLU A 305 -14.73 5.53 -1.13
CA GLU A 305 -13.53 6.36 -1.22
C GLU A 305 -13.29 6.85 -2.66
N ARG A 306 -13.46 5.99 -3.66
CA ARG A 306 -13.40 6.39 -5.08
C ARG A 306 -14.44 7.43 -5.42
N GLN A 307 -15.68 7.25 -4.97
CA GLN A 307 -16.76 8.21 -5.21
C GLN A 307 -16.45 9.56 -4.54
N LYS A 308 -16.03 9.55 -3.27
CA LYS A 308 -15.63 10.77 -2.54
C LYS A 308 -14.44 11.46 -3.19
N THR A 309 -13.48 10.70 -3.73
CA THR A 309 -12.32 11.26 -4.45
C THR A 309 -12.76 11.87 -5.78
N SER A 310 -13.61 11.17 -6.54
CA SER A 310 -14.20 11.68 -7.77
C SER A 310 -15.04 12.93 -7.53
N GLU A 311 -15.80 13.00 -6.42
CA GLU A 311 -16.59 14.17 -6.04
C GLU A 311 -15.68 15.35 -5.67
N ARG A 312 -14.60 15.13 -4.92
CA ARG A 312 -13.60 16.16 -4.63
C ARG A 312 -12.94 16.66 -5.90
N GLU A 313 -12.58 15.76 -6.81
CA GLU A 313 -11.99 16.10 -8.09
C GLU A 313 -12.98 16.85 -8.99
N ALA A 314 -14.25 16.45 -9.02
CA ALA A 314 -15.31 17.14 -9.73
C ALA A 314 -15.55 18.54 -9.13
N ARG A 315 -15.56 18.68 -7.80
CA ARG A 315 -15.67 19.97 -7.11
C ARG A 315 -14.46 20.87 -7.37
N ALA A 316 -13.25 20.30 -7.37
CA ALA A 316 -12.05 21.02 -7.75
C ALA A 316 -12.14 21.50 -9.20
N ARG A 317 -12.53 20.62 -10.13
CA ARG A 317 -12.78 20.97 -11.53
C ARG A 317 -13.84 22.06 -11.69
N ALA A 318 -14.96 22.00 -10.96
CA ALA A 318 -16.00 23.03 -11.01
C ALA A 318 -15.51 24.40 -10.51
N ARG A 319 -14.65 24.43 -9.48
CA ARG A 319 -14.03 25.68 -8.99
C ARG A 319 -13.03 26.26 -9.99
N HIS A 320 -12.35 25.41 -10.76
CA HIS A 320 -11.38 25.84 -11.75
C HIS A 320 -12.01 26.16 -13.13
N GLY A 321 -13.10 25.49 -13.51
CA GLY A 321 -13.77 25.63 -14.81
C GLY A 321 -14.98 26.58 -14.83
N GLY A 322 -15.33 27.22 -13.71
CA GLY A 322 -16.52 28.08 -13.60
C GLY A 322 -16.35 29.55 -14.03
N GLY A 323 -15.13 29.99 -14.38
CA GLY A 323 -14.89 31.41 -14.68
C GLY A 323 -13.73 31.65 -15.64
N GLY A 324 -13.97 31.51 -16.94
CA GLY A 324 -13.16 32.12 -18.01
C GLY A 324 -11.67 31.74 -18.13
N SER A 325 -11.15 30.84 -17.31
CA SER A 325 -9.73 30.46 -17.29
C SER A 325 -9.39 29.23 -18.14
N ASP A 326 -10.37 28.53 -18.69
CA ASP A 326 -10.15 27.27 -19.43
C ASP A 326 -9.33 27.45 -20.71
N GLU A 327 -9.38 28.61 -21.35
CA GLU A 327 -8.55 28.86 -22.54
C GLU A 327 -7.08 29.04 -22.15
N ALA A 328 -6.80 29.81 -21.10
CA ALA A 328 -5.43 30.04 -20.63
C ALA A 328 -4.79 28.74 -20.11
N THR A 329 -5.51 27.97 -19.29
CA THR A 329 -5.00 26.68 -18.76
C THR A 329 -4.87 25.63 -19.86
N ALA A 330 -5.82 25.55 -20.81
CA ALA A 330 -5.69 24.63 -21.95
C ALA A 330 -4.52 25.03 -22.88
N THR A 331 -4.26 26.33 -23.06
CA THR A 331 -3.07 26.77 -23.82
C THR A 331 -1.78 26.46 -23.08
N GLU A 332 -1.76 26.55 -21.75
CA GLU A 332 -0.60 26.20 -20.92
C GLU A 332 -0.34 24.68 -20.91
N GLU A 333 -1.36 23.85 -20.70
CA GLU A 333 -1.23 22.39 -20.79
C GLU A 333 -0.79 21.93 -22.19
N LYS A 334 -1.33 22.55 -23.25
CA LYS A 334 -0.91 22.29 -24.63
C LYS A 334 0.55 22.68 -24.85
N MET A 335 0.98 23.82 -24.30
CA MET A 335 2.37 24.27 -24.36
C MET A 335 3.29 23.28 -23.63
N GLU A 336 2.93 22.83 -22.42
CA GLU A 336 3.74 21.86 -21.67
C GLU A 336 3.89 20.52 -22.42
N LEU A 337 2.82 20.02 -23.05
CA LEU A 337 2.86 18.81 -23.86
C LEU A 337 3.82 18.97 -25.05
N LEU A 338 3.72 20.09 -25.78
CA LEU A 338 4.59 20.40 -26.92
C LEU A 338 6.06 20.56 -26.51
N VAL A 339 6.33 21.16 -25.34
CA VAL A 339 7.68 21.27 -24.78
C VAL A 339 8.22 19.89 -24.42
N GLY A 340 7.40 19.02 -23.82
CA GLY A 340 7.76 17.64 -23.51
C GLY A 340 8.18 16.86 -24.75
N THR A 341 7.38 16.91 -25.83
CA THR A 341 7.72 16.28 -27.12
C THR A 341 9.00 16.87 -27.72
N CYS A 342 9.14 18.21 -27.70
CA CYS A 342 10.31 18.89 -28.25
C CYS A 342 11.61 18.52 -27.52
N ILE A 343 11.57 18.30 -26.20
CA ILE A 343 12.73 17.85 -25.40
C ILE A 343 13.09 16.40 -25.75
N MET A 344 12.10 15.53 -25.96
CA MET A 344 12.34 14.11 -26.25
C MET A 344 12.89 13.87 -27.65
N GLU A 345 12.40 14.61 -28.65
CA GLU A 345 12.77 14.41 -30.06
C GLU A 345 13.92 15.32 -30.51
N GLU A 346 14.32 16.29 -29.67
CA GLU A 346 15.20 17.41 -30.04
C GLU A 346 14.73 18.17 -31.29
N GLU A 347 13.44 18.06 -31.64
CA GLU A 347 12.82 18.64 -32.82
C GLU A 347 11.47 19.24 -32.43
N CYS A 348 11.22 20.48 -32.84
CA CYS A 348 9.97 21.16 -32.49
C CYS A 348 8.81 20.62 -33.34
N PRO A 349 7.70 20.15 -32.73
CA PRO A 349 6.55 19.61 -33.48
C PRO A 349 5.79 20.66 -34.31
N LEU A 350 5.99 21.95 -34.07
CA LEU A 350 5.32 23.03 -34.80
C LEU A 350 6.09 23.46 -36.05
N CYS A 351 7.41 23.57 -35.95
CA CYS A 351 8.24 24.09 -37.03
C CYS A 351 9.29 23.11 -37.58
N HIS A 352 9.40 21.92 -36.99
CA HIS A 352 10.34 20.84 -37.34
C HIS A 352 11.82 21.26 -37.32
N LYS A 353 12.16 22.32 -36.57
CA LYS A 353 13.56 22.73 -36.36
C LYS A 353 14.16 21.91 -35.23
N ARG A 354 15.41 21.50 -35.39
CA ARG A 354 16.17 20.86 -34.33
C ARG A 354 16.56 21.87 -33.25
N VAL A 355 16.14 21.62 -32.01
CA VAL A 355 16.39 22.45 -30.84
C VAL A 355 17.26 21.65 -29.87
N LYS A 356 18.43 22.17 -29.51
CA LYS A 356 19.35 21.50 -28.57
C LYS A 356 19.26 22.05 -27.14
N SER A 357 18.70 23.24 -26.97
CA SER A 357 18.59 23.93 -25.69
C SER A 357 17.46 24.96 -25.74
N LYS A 358 16.93 25.35 -24.58
CA LYS A 358 15.82 26.32 -24.47
C LYS A 358 14.55 25.91 -25.22
N HIS A 359 14.18 24.63 -25.15
CA HIS A 359 12.99 24.06 -25.79
C HIS A 359 11.70 24.84 -25.46
N ARG A 360 11.51 25.23 -24.20
CA ARG A 360 10.35 26.02 -23.76
C ARG A 360 10.22 27.36 -24.48
N ALA A 361 11.27 28.18 -24.46
CA ALA A 361 11.27 29.49 -25.11
C ALA A 361 11.03 29.37 -26.64
N HIS A 362 11.57 28.33 -27.27
CA HIS A 362 11.33 28.08 -28.69
C HIS A 362 9.89 27.69 -29.00
N VAL A 363 9.27 26.84 -28.17
CA VAL A 363 7.87 26.45 -28.35
C VAL A 363 6.93 27.63 -28.10
N GLU A 364 7.20 28.45 -27.08
CA GLU A 364 6.46 29.70 -26.81
C GLU A 364 6.50 30.65 -28.02
N GLU A 365 7.69 30.87 -28.62
CA GLU A 365 7.85 31.68 -29.83
C GLU A 365 7.12 31.07 -31.04
N CYS A 366 7.21 29.75 -31.22
CA CYS A 366 6.53 29.05 -32.32
C CYS A 366 5.00 29.08 -32.17
N MET A 367 4.47 29.01 -30.95
CA MET A 367 3.03 29.10 -30.70
C MET A 367 2.50 30.52 -30.91
N ALA A 368 3.29 31.55 -30.61
CA ALA A 368 2.95 32.94 -30.90
C ALA A 368 3.03 33.28 -32.40
N THR A 369 3.79 32.50 -33.18
CA THR A 369 3.97 32.72 -34.63
C THR A 369 2.80 32.10 -35.41
N PRO A 370 2.07 32.87 -36.25
CA PRO A 370 0.96 32.35 -37.02
C PRO A 370 1.43 31.27 -38.03
N PRO A 371 0.60 30.27 -38.36
CA PRO A 371 0.98 29.14 -39.21
C PRO A 371 1.54 29.53 -40.58
N GLY A 372 1.12 30.68 -41.13
CA GLY A 372 1.58 31.18 -42.42
C GLY A 372 3.07 31.56 -42.46
N GLU A 373 3.65 31.97 -41.34
CA GLU A 373 5.06 32.39 -41.28
C GLU A 373 6.01 31.22 -41.01
N LEU A 374 5.55 30.19 -40.28
CA LEU A 374 6.35 29.02 -39.91
C LEU A 374 6.88 28.24 -41.12
N VAL A 375 6.07 28.11 -42.18
CA VAL A 375 6.41 27.36 -43.41
C VAL A 375 7.45 28.07 -44.27
N THR A 376 7.54 29.40 -44.21
CA THR A 376 8.46 30.17 -45.06
C THR A 376 9.91 30.14 -44.58
N SER A 377 10.14 29.83 -43.29
CA SER A 377 11.48 29.84 -42.68
C SER A 377 12.30 28.55 -42.92
N THR A 378 11.65 27.42 -43.22
CA THR A 378 12.32 26.14 -43.50
C THR A 378 12.76 25.98 -44.96
N GLY A 379 12.16 26.74 -45.89
CA GLY A 379 12.46 26.65 -47.33
C GLY A 379 13.80 27.23 -47.78
N ARG A 380 14.49 28.05 -46.97
CA ARG A 380 15.69 28.79 -47.42
C ARG A 380 17.03 28.26 -46.91
N ALA A 381 17.05 27.39 -45.90
CA ALA A 381 18.29 26.87 -45.30
C ALA A 381 18.79 25.54 -45.89
N ALA A 382 17.95 24.78 -46.61
CA ALA A 382 18.31 23.44 -47.10
C ALA A 382 19.08 23.42 -48.44
N ARG A 383 19.39 24.58 -49.06
CA ARG A 383 20.02 24.65 -50.41
C ARG A 383 21.51 25.00 -50.46
N LYS A 384 22.23 25.09 -49.33
CA LYS A 384 23.67 25.42 -49.34
C LYS A 384 24.56 24.48 -48.53
N SER A 385 24.31 23.17 -48.64
CA SER A 385 25.28 22.14 -48.25
C SER A 385 25.43 21.12 -49.39
N THR A 386 26.06 21.57 -50.48
CA THR A 386 26.63 20.70 -51.49
C THR A 386 28.14 20.90 -51.52
N ARG A 387 28.85 19.90 -50.99
CA ARG A 387 30.02 19.27 -51.61
C ARG A 387 31.28 20.14 -51.74
N ALA A 388 32.14 20.09 -50.71
CA ALA A 388 33.58 20.25 -50.87
C ALA A 388 34.22 18.86 -50.98
N ALA A 389 34.88 18.61 -52.11
CA ALA A 389 35.62 17.39 -52.42
C ALA A 389 36.96 17.34 -51.66
N PRO A 390 37.47 16.14 -51.28
CA PRO A 390 38.86 16.00 -50.86
C PRO A 390 39.78 15.80 -52.09
N PRO A 391 41.02 16.31 -52.07
CA PRO A 391 41.99 16.09 -53.15
C PRO A 391 42.67 14.73 -53.04
N ALA A 392 43.03 14.18 -54.20
CA ALA A 392 43.72 12.92 -54.39
C ALA A 392 45.26 13.06 -54.39
N ASP A 393 45.90 11.89 -54.29
CA ASP A 393 47.31 11.52 -54.57
C ASP A 393 48.35 11.61 -53.43
N LYS A 394 48.81 10.44 -52.94
CA LYS A 394 49.97 9.70 -53.52
C LYS A 394 50.33 8.40 -52.75
N VAL A 395 50.36 7.29 -53.52
CA VAL A 395 51.43 6.27 -53.63
C VAL A 395 51.65 5.18 -52.55
N ALA A 396 51.60 3.92 -53.05
CA ALA A 396 52.19 2.64 -52.59
C ALA A 396 51.59 2.01 -51.31
N LYS A 397 51.30 0.70 -51.20
CA LYS A 397 51.94 -0.50 -51.75
C LYS A 397 50.99 -1.69 -51.53
N ALA A 398 50.80 -2.54 -52.55
CA ALA A 398 50.18 -3.87 -52.42
C ALA A 398 51.18 -4.86 -51.75
N PRO A 399 50.81 -6.09 -51.27
CA PRO A 399 50.12 -7.09 -52.09
C PRO A 399 49.06 -7.98 -51.38
N ALA A 400 48.16 -8.54 -52.22
CA ALA A 400 47.70 -9.94 -52.31
C ALA A 400 47.26 -10.69 -51.03
N SER A 401 46.27 -11.59 -50.99
CA SER A 401 45.22 -12.14 -51.86
C SER A 401 44.82 -13.44 -51.13
N ARG A 402 43.54 -13.79 -50.98
CA ARG A 402 43.05 -15.15 -51.28
C ARG A 402 41.55 -15.30 -51.08
N ALA A 403 40.94 -15.80 -52.14
CA ALA A 403 39.58 -16.28 -52.23
C ALA A 403 39.46 -17.75 -51.77
N ALA A 404 38.29 -18.14 -51.27
CA ALA A 404 37.59 -19.43 -51.44
C ALA A 404 36.31 -19.36 -50.57
N LYS A 405 35.08 -19.34 -51.09
CA LYS A 405 34.32 -20.38 -51.80
C LYS A 405 34.23 -21.68 -50.99
N THR A 406 33.08 -21.96 -50.38
CA THR A 406 32.26 -23.19 -50.60
C THR A 406 31.08 -23.28 -49.60
N THR A 407 29.87 -23.35 -50.15
CA THR A 407 28.68 -24.00 -49.56
C THR A 407 28.86 -25.52 -49.48
N PRO A 408 28.06 -26.22 -48.66
CA PRO A 408 27.40 -27.40 -49.21
C PRO A 408 25.89 -27.45 -48.96
N LYS A 409 25.23 -27.90 -50.01
CA LYS A 409 23.81 -28.25 -50.15
C LYS A 409 23.75 -29.78 -50.03
N THR A 410 22.89 -30.33 -49.17
CA THR A 410 22.52 -31.76 -49.22
C THR A 410 21.02 -31.89 -49.38
N LYS A 411 20.65 -32.67 -50.40
CA LYS A 411 19.31 -32.94 -50.92
C LYS A 411 18.64 -34.14 -50.23
N PRO A 412 17.33 -34.34 -50.44
CA PRO A 412 16.48 -35.35 -49.80
C PRO A 412 16.43 -36.68 -50.57
N LYS A 413 15.99 -37.74 -49.88
CA LYS A 413 15.53 -39.05 -50.40
C LYS A 413 14.50 -39.60 -49.41
N THR A 414 13.50 -40.43 -49.70
CA THR A 414 12.68 -40.83 -50.85
C THR A 414 11.58 -41.70 -50.21
N ALA A 415 10.38 -41.72 -50.79
CA ALA A 415 9.24 -42.61 -50.51
C ALA A 415 9.62 -44.12 -50.66
N THR A 416 8.87 -45.19 -50.31
CA THR A 416 7.41 -45.50 -50.21
C THR A 416 7.29 -46.92 -49.53
N PRO A 417 6.25 -47.77 -49.74
CA PRO A 417 5.03 -48.02 -48.96
C PRO A 417 4.98 -49.41 -48.25
N GLY A 418 3.90 -49.70 -47.50
CA GLY A 418 3.62 -51.08 -47.05
C GLY A 418 2.29 -51.23 -46.32
N ALA A 419 1.27 -51.71 -47.04
CA ALA A 419 -0.07 -52.05 -46.54
C ALA A 419 -0.12 -53.37 -45.76
N THR A 420 -1.09 -53.52 -44.84
CA THR A 420 -2.01 -54.68 -44.62
C THR A 420 -2.65 -54.57 -43.22
N LYS A 421 -3.96 -54.32 -43.11
CA LYS A 421 -5.10 -55.27 -42.96
C LYS A 421 -5.13 -56.10 -41.66
N LYS A 422 -6.24 -55.94 -40.91
CA LYS A 422 -7.08 -56.91 -40.12
C LYS A 422 -7.36 -56.37 -38.71
N SER A 423 -8.59 -55.92 -38.42
CA SER A 423 -9.77 -56.70 -37.98
C SER A 423 -9.57 -57.43 -36.64
N ALA A 424 -10.22 -56.95 -35.58
CA ALA A 424 -11.22 -57.70 -34.78
C ALA A 424 -11.52 -57.01 -33.43
N VAL A 425 -12.80 -56.70 -33.21
CA VAL A 425 -13.48 -56.43 -31.94
C VAL A 425 -14.08 -57.78 -31.46
N PRO A 426 -14.66 -57.94 -30.25
CA PRO A 426 -14.25 -57.66 -28.86
C PRO A 426 -14.14 -58.98 -28.04
N ARG A 427 -13.73 -58.91 -26.76
CA ARG A 427 -14.15 -59.94 -25.78
C ARG A 427 -14.10 -59.45 -24.34
N ALA A 428 -15.28 -59.39 -23.71
CA ALA A 428 -15.46 -59.52 -22.27
C ALA A 428 -15.23 -60.98 -21.83
N PRO A 429 -15.04 -61.23 -20.52
CA PRO A 429 -16.11 -61.97 -19.84
C PRO A 429 -16.40 -61.53 -18.39
N ARG A 430 -17.70 -61.35 -18.12
CA ARG A 430 -18.54 -62.07 -17.14
C ARG A 430 -18.16 -62.12 -15.64
N ALA A 431 -19.07 -61.50 -14.88
CA ALA A 431 -19.49 -61.65 -13.49
C ALA A 431 -19.29 -62.99 -12.76
N LYS A 432 -19.12 -62.93 -11.42
CA LYS A 432 -20.09 -63.41 -10.40
C LYS A 432 -19.65 -63.20 -8.93
N ALA A 433 -20.67 -62.92 -8.10
CA ALA A 433 -20.87 -63.27 -6.68
C ALA A 433 -20.24 -62.45 -5.53
N SER A 434 -21.11 -61.72 -4.82
CA SER A 434 -21.09 -61.36 -3.39
C SER A 434 -21.39 -62.59 -2.50
N PRO A 435 -21.62 -62.49 -1.17
CA PRO A 435 -21.02 -61.69 -0.08
C PRO A 435 -20.56 -62.58 1.11
N SER A 436 -19.89 -62.04 2.14
CA SER A 436 -19.88 -62.69 3.46
C SER A 436 -19.90 -61.68 4.61
N ALA A 437 -20.92 -61.82 5.46
CA ALA A 437 -21.11 -61.11 6.70
C ALA A 437 -20.47 -61.84 7.89
N THR A 438 -20.32 -61.09 8.98
CA THR A 438 -20.16 -61.50 10.40
C THR A 438 -18.88 -62.21 10.84
N ALA A 439 -18.19 -61.63 11.84
CA ALA A 439 -18.25 -62.12 13.21
C ALA A 439 -17.36 -61.34 14.21
N LYS A 440 -17.98 -61.04 15.35
CA LYS A 440 -17.45 -61.09 16.73
C LYS A 440 -16.41 -60.04 17.17
N GLY A 441 -16.87 -59.22 18.11
CA GLY A 441 -16.06 -58.27 18.86
C GLY A 441 -15.18 -58.88 19.94
N LYS A 442 -14.42 -57.99 20.60
CA LYS A 442 -13.84 -58.24 21.92
C LYS A 442 -13.71 -56.93 22.70
N LYS A 443 -14.14 -57.02 23.96
CA LYS A 443 -14.25 -55.99 24.98
C LYS A 443 -12.88 -55.50 25.49
N THR A 444 -12.88 -54.22 25.90
CA THR A 444 -12.24 -53.63 27.10
C THR A 444 -10.77 -53.91 27.40
N SER A 445 -9.96 -52.84 27.49
CA SER A 445 -9.06 -52.64 28.63
C SER A 445 -8.69 -51.16 28.80
N ALA A 446 -8.91 -50.66 30.01
CA ALA A 446 -8.52 -49.33 30.47
C ALA A 446 -7.00 -49.25 30.70
N PRO A 447 -6.35 -48.09 30.49
CA PRO A 447 -4.96 -47.91 30.89
C PRO A 447 -4.84 -47.65 32.40
N ARG A 448 -4.06 -48.53 33.05
CA ARG A 448 -3.69 -48.48 34.47
C ARG A 448 -2.80 -47.27 34.77
N LYS A 449 -3.11 -46.63 35.91
CA LYS A 449 -2.27 -45.68 36.66
C LYS A 449 -0.81 -46.15 36.71
N ARG A 450 0.12 -45.33 36.22
CA ARG A 450 1.54 -45.38 36.56
C ARG A 450 1.88 -44.18 37.44
N LYS A 451 2.09 -44.49 38.71
CA LYS A 451 2.67 -43.66 39.76
C LYS A 451 4.14 -43.40 39.40
N ARG A 452 4.53 -42.14 39.16
CA ARG A 452 5.94 -41.72 39.17
C ARG A 452 6.12 -40.58 40.16
N GLN A 453 7.24 -40.69 40.86
CA GLN A 453 7.66 -39.95 42.04
C GLN A 453 7.95 -38.48 41.75
N ARG A 454 7.66 -37.68 42.78
CA ARG A 454 8.27 -36.42 43.21
C ARG A 454 9.60 -36.06 42.52
N SER A 455 9.66 -34.83 42.03
CA SER A 455 10.84 -33.97 42.16
C SER A 455 10.32 -32.56 42.38
N ASP A 456 10.56 -32.05 43.60
CA ASP A 456 10.23 -30.71 44.05
C ASP A 456 11.09 -29.69 43.29
N SER A 457 10.45 -28.64 42.76
CA SER A 457 11.12 -27.35 42.52
C SER A 457 10.08 -26.24 42.55
N ASP A 458 9.99 -25.64 43.73
CA ASP A 458 9.70 -24.22 44.00
C ASP A 458 9.73 -23.30 42.77
N PHE A 459 8.60 -22.67 42.45
CA PHE A 459 8.61 -21.33 41.89
C PHE A 459 7.27 -20.63 42.13
N SER A 460 7.34 -19.48 42.82
CA SER A 460 6.24 -18.70 43.37
C SER A 460 5.11 -18.38 42.41
N GLU A 461 3.90 -18.56 42.92
CA GLU A 461 2.67 -17.96 42.43
C GLU A 461 2.67 -16.46 42.77
N GLY A 462 2.57 -15.64 41.72
CA GLY A 462 2.30 -14.20 41.79
C GLY A 462 1.00 -13.96 41.03
N GLU A 463 -0.09 -14.14 41.74
CA GLU A 463 -1.45 -13.86 41.33
C GLU A 463 -1.71 -12.35 41.43
N ASP A 464 -1.95 -11.69 40.30
CA ASP A 464 -2.60 -10.39 40.27
C ASP A 464 -3.62 -10.35 39.14
N SER A 465 -4.86 -10.50 39.58
CA SER A 465 -6.08 -10.26 38.82
C SER A 465 -6.23 -8.76 38.62
N LEU A 466 -6.22 -8.27 37.37
CA LEU A 466 -6.91 -7.01 37.05
C LEU A 466 -7.57 -7.11 35.68
N SER A 467 -8.88 -7.39 35.76
CA SER A 467 -9.89 -6.99 34.80
C SER A 467 -9.90 -5.46 34.72
N GLY A 468 -9.84 -4.90 33.51
CA GLY A 468 -9.87 -3.47 33.25
C GLY A 468 -10.22 -3.22 31.79
N SER A 469 -11.50 -3.40 31.46
CA SER A 469 -12.11 -2.88 30.25
C SER A 469 -12.35 -1.37 30.45
N GLU A 470 -11.61 -0.54 29.73
CA GLU A 470 -11.94 0.87 29.54
C GLU A 470 -12.12 1.13 28.05
N GLU A 471 -13.38 1.43 27.72
CA GLU A 471 -13.93 1.81 26.43
C GLU A 471 -13.79 3.34 26.30
N ASP A 472 -12.81 3.81 25.54
CA ASP A 472 -12.70 5.23 25.19
C ASP A 472 -13.68 5.57 24.06
N ALA A 473 -14.86 6.03 24.45
CA ALA A 473 -15.82 6.72 23.59
C ALA A 473 -15.29 8.13 23.27
N ILE A 474 -14.55 8.26 22.16
CA ILE A 474 -14.22 9.56 21.56
C ILE A 474 -15.41 10.05 20.71
N SER A 475 -16.37 10.70 21.37
CA SER A 475 -17.34 11.59 20.73
C SER A 475 -16.59 12.79 20.13
N SER A 476 -16.46 12.82 18.80
CA SER A 476 -15.90 13.96 18.07
C SER A 476 -17.03 14.74 17.41
N GLU A 477 -17.74 15.50 18.24
CA GLU A 477 -18.66 16.56 17.82
C GLU A 477 -17.83 17.79 17.41
N SER A 478 -17.44 17.83 16.13
CA SER A 478 -16.90 19.03 15.50
C SER A 478 -18.04 19.85 14.92
N SER A 479 -18.68 20.64 15.79
CA SER A 479 -19.59 21.70 15.39
C SER A 479 -18.76 22.87 14.87
N PHE A 480 -18.50 22.89 13.56
CA PHE A 480 -18.07 24.11 12.87
C PHE A 480 -19.30 24.98 12.66
N SER A 481 -19.46 25.99 13.51
CA SER A 481 -20.36 27.10 13.24
C SER A 481 -19.74 28.00 12.19
N ASP A 482 -20.17 27.84 10.93
CA ASP A 482 -20.10 28.89 9.92
C ASP A 482 -21.05 30.00 10.39
N SER A 483 -20.49 31.05 10.98
CA SER A 483 -21.20 32.31 11.20
C SER A 483 -20.99 33.17 9.96
N ASP A 484 -22.02 33.19 9.12
CA ASP A 484 -22.19 34.17 8.04
C ASP A 484 -22.06 35.59 8.63
N TYR A 485 -21.04 36.31 8.17
CA TYR A 485 -21.03 37.77 8.24
C TYR A 485 -21.94 38.27 7.11
N ASP A 486 -23.16 38.61 7.49
CA ASP A 486 -24.09 39.42 6.71
C ASP A 486 -23.55 40.86 6.71
N ASP A 487 -22.88 41.22 5.62
CA ASP A 487 -22.44 42.59 5.32
C ASP A 487 -23.51 43.20 4.42
N SER A 488 -24.43 43.94 5.02
CA SER A 488 -25.48 44.69 4.34
C SER A 488 -25.36 46.18 4.70
N ASP A 489 -25.12 46.97 3.64
CA ASP A 489 -25.27 48.42 3.40
C ASP A 489 -25.38 49.42 4.59
#